data_AF-A0A8C4S7R8-F1
#
_entry.id   AF-A0A8C4S7R8-F1
#
_cell.length_a   1.000
_cell.length_b   1.000
_cell.length_c   1.000
_cell.angle_alpha   90.00
_cell.angle_beta   90.00
_cell.angle_gamma   90.00
#
_symmetry.space_group_name_H-M   'P 1'
#
loop_
_entity.id
_entity.type
_entity.pdbx_description
1 polymer ?
#
loop_
_entity_poly.entity_id
_entity_poly.type
_entity_poly.pdbx_seq_one_letter_code
_entity_poly.pdbx_strand_id
1 'polypeptide(L)'
;MEQKTVSVWVRLEPFLLGALPTPPPAKFSMHYLRKMSTYVRTRAKDGCFPRIYWPMWKHIACGKLQLPAELAWVYFEAFDMLTEKSVEDRLEWAEAASQCTSQEELDQLRHTLSVDTLQFLLFLYIQQLNRVSLRTSLIGEEWPSPRTRSPSPEIESKSSLQNKNWDDQAHLTFVQTHLFDLLELVLDPDQLSSSGHHVQDSLLSTEALCGLSFLLEGSVSRGRSVHLLHELLLWAPLQSQAGFSKLSQAFSVRKLQGWLHDTLTSNPFGTTACFKTGKKLAWVQQIEGKMKRAKIVRNTHNAPAGSRVVIISQVYKQTLAKDSEKLIGASVKLHRCNESFIYLLSPMRSVIIEKCWNSTIVLGPVQTTVHVQNCQDVKVVCVTGKISVCASSFCTLHVLTPTRPLLLAGNEALTLAPYHTHYPALEDHMAIIGLAVVPNVWDQPLCLGADGIENPSTPVYSLLSPSDFYEFVVPFEMEGDTSEIPGGLPPLYQKALIDRKQKVHTWQKMVKEAQLSKEQRKQFKAVVEQKFHEWLCETGQKQQLDSLIPPSTISKQAAG
;
A
#
# COMPACT_ATOMS: atom_id res chain seq x y z
N MET A 1 -11.07 -20.77 -37.30
CA MET A 1 -11.62 -20.38 -35.99
C MET A 1 -10.47 -20.34 -35.01
N GLU A 2 -10.03 -19.17 -34.55
CA GLU A 2 -9.00 -19.10 -33.50
C GLU A 2 -9.59 -19.74 -32.24
N GLN A 3 -8.96 -20.80 -31.71
CA GLN A 3 -9.28 -21.35 -30.40
C GLN A 3 -9.08 -20.24 -29.37
N LYS A 4 -10.20 -19.72 -28.85
CA LYS A 4 -10.19 -18.76 -27.75
C LYS A 4 -9.69 -19.47 -26.50
N THR A 5 -8.39 -19.38 -26.24
CA THR A 5 -7.75 -19.93 -25.04
C THR A 5 -8.17 -19.09 -23.83
N VAL A 6 -8.82 -19.73 -22.85
CA VAL A 6 -9.17 -19.08 -21.58
C VAL A 6 -7.96 -19.05 -20.67
N SER A 7 -7.78 -17.91 -20.01
CA SER A 7 -6.74 -17.72 -19.00
C SER A 7 -7.38 -17.15 -17.74
N VAL A 8 -7.15 -17.83 -16.61
CA VAL A 8 -7.51 -17.35 -15.26
C VAL A 8 -6.22 -16.95 -14.56
N TRP A 9 -6.25 -15.90 -13.74
CA TRP A 9 -5.09 -15.47 -12.97
C TRP A 9 -5.50 -14.91 -11.61
N VAL A 10 -4.50 -14.78 -10.73
CA VAL A 10 -4.69 -14.28 -9.37
C VAL A 10 -4.74 -12.76 -9.37
N ARG A 11 -5.76 -12.18 -8.73
CA ARG A 11 -5.89 -10.74 -8.49
C ARG A 11 -4.77 -10.26 -7.59
N LEU A 12 -4.14 -9.14 -7.95
CA LEU A 12 -3.03 -8.60 -7.16
C LEU A 12 -3.55 -8.00 -5.85
N GLU A 13 -4.64 -7.26 -5.92
CA GLU A 13 -5.12 -6.36 -4.88
C GLU A 13 -5.29 -7.00 -3.49
N PRO A 14 -5.90 -8.20 -3.34
CA PRO A 14 -6.03 -8.85 -2.04
C PRO A 14 -4.69 -9.11 -1.35
N PHE A 15 -3.68 -9.52 -2.11
CA PHE A 15 -2.35 -9.83 -1.58
C PHE A 15 -1.51 -8.56 -1.41
N LEU A 16 -1.64 -7.65 -2.36
CA LEU A 16 -0.92 -6.38 -2.43
C LEU A 16 -1.29 -5.45 -1.27
N LEU A 17 -2.59 -5.23 -1.06
CA LEU A 17 -3.10 -4.22 -0.13
C LEU A 17 -3.64 -4.85 1.15
N GLY A 18 -4.09 -6.10 1.08
CA GLY A 18 -4.78 -6.79 2.16
C GLY A 18 -3.89 -7.66 3.04
N ALA A 19 -2.98 -8.44 2.45
CA ALA A 19 -2.10 -9.31 3.23
C ALA A 19 -1.12 -8.45 4.04
N LEU A 20 -1.09 -8.64 5.36
CA LEU A 20 -0.12 -7.96 6.21
C LEU A 20 1.25 -8.65 6.03
N PRO A 21 2.36 -7.90 5.86
CA PRO A 21 3.70 -8.47 5.71
C PRO A 21 4.29 -8.88 7.06
N THR A 22 3.48 -9.58 7.87
CA THR A 22 3.85 -10.16 9.17
C THR A 22 3.41 -11.62 9.18
N PRO A 23 4.04 -12.47 10.01
CA PRO A 23 3.55 -13.83 10.21
C PRO A 23 2.07 -13.82 10.63
N PRO A 24 1.23 -14.69 10.05
CA PRO A 24 -0.17 -14.75 10.42
C PRO A 24 -0.32 -15.31 11.85
N PRO A 25 -1.38 -14.92 12.58
CA PRO A 25 -1.73 -15.57 13.83
C PRO A 25 -1.82 -17.08 13.68
N ALA A 26 -1.30 -17.84 14.65
CA ALA A 26 -1.25 -19.31 14.58
C ALA A 26 -2.63 -19.95 14.34
N LYS A 27 -3.70 -19.30 14.82
CA LYS A 27 -5.08 -19.76 14.66
C LYS A 27 -5.76 -19.33 13.35
N PHE A 28 -5.04 -18.81 12.37
CA PHE A 28 -5.53 -18.67 11.00
C PHE A 28 -5.31 -19.94 10.16
N SER A 29 -4.98 -21.07 10.78
CA SER A 29 -4.91 -22.37 10.08
C SER A 29 -6.28 -22.77 9.49
N MET A 30 -6.25 -23.61 8.46
CA MET A 30 -7.45 -24.14 7.81
C MET A 30 -8.48 -24.73 8.79
N HIS A 31 -8.02 -25.43 9.83
CA HIS A 31 -8.88 -26.01 10.87
C HIS A 31 -9.78 -24.98 11.57
N TYR A 32 -9.22 -23.85 11.97
CA TYR A 32 -9.96 -22.80 12.68
C TYR A 32 -10.86 -22.01 11.74
N LEU A 33 -10.41 -21.75 10.51
CA LEU A 33 -11.20 -21.06 9.50
C LEU A 33 -12.41 -21.90 9.05
N ARG A 34 -12.27 -23.23 8.94
CA ARG A 34 -13.42 -24.14 8.73
C ARG A 34 -14.42 -24.09 9.89
N LYS A 35 -13.93 -24.09 11.14
CA LYS A 35 -14.78 -23.95 12.32
C LYS A 35 -15.52 -22.61 12.32
N MET A 36 -14.86 -21.52 11.92
CA MET A 36 -15.49 -20.22 11.76
C MET A 36 -16.57 -20.26 10.66
N SER A 37 -16.27 -20.81 9.48
CA SER A 37 -17.24 -20.97 8.38
C SER A 37 -18.48 -21.74 8.84
N THR A 38 -18.28 -22.87 9.52
CA THR A 38 -19.37 -23.68 10.08
C THR A 38 -20.19 -22.89 11.10
N TYR A 39 -19.53 -22.24 12.06
CA TYR A 39 -20.18 -21.47 13.11
C TYR A 39 -21.05 -20.34 12.55
N VAL A 40 -20.53 -19.57 11.61
CA VAL A 40 -21.23 -18.44 11.00
C VAL A 40 -22.43 -18.92 10.16
N ARG A 41 -22.26 -19.99 9.38
CA ARG A 41 -23.34 -20.58 8.56
C ARG A 41 -24.45 -21.23 9.39
N THR A 42 -24.13 -21.90 10.50
CA THR A 42 -25.16 -22.44 11.41
C THR A 42 -26.02 -21.35 12.05
N ARG A 43 -25.49 -20.12 12.14
CA ARG A 43 -26.19 -18.92 12.62
C ARG A 43 -26.70 -18.03 11.49
N ALA A 44 -26.92 -18.58 10.30
CA ALA A 44 -27.50 -17.82 9.18
C ALA A 44 -28.87 -17.20 9.54
N LYS A 45 -29.67 -17.89 10.38
CA LYS A 45 -30.96 -17.37 10.89
C LYS A 45 -30.82 -16.13 11.77
N ASP A 46 -29.66 -15.96 12.41
CA ASP A 46 -29.32 -14.81 13.25
C ASP A 46 -28.70 -13.66 12.40
N GLY A 47 -28.77 -13.74 11.07
CA GLY A 47 -28.21 -12.74 10.15
C GLY A 47 -26.68 -12.75 10.05
N CYS A 48 -26.02 -13.82 10.51
CA CYS A 48 -24.55 -13.90 10.50
C CYS A 48 -23.97 -14.33 9.14
N PHE A 49 -24.82 -14.80 8.21
CA PHE A 49 -24.43 -15.22 6.86
C PHE A 49 -25.52 -14.73 5.88
N PRO A 50 -25.17 -14.21 4.68
CA PRO A 50 -23.85 -14.22 4.03
C PRO A 50 -22.89 -13.12 4.48
N ARG A 51 -23.34 -12.12 5.26
CA ARG A 51 -22.48 -11.05 5.77
C ARG A 51 -22.20 -11.21 7.26
N ILE A 52 -20.94 -11.04 7.66
CA ILE A 52 -20.52 -11.04 9.06
C ILE A 52 -20.33 -9.61 9.55
N TYR A 53 -21.03 -9.25 10.62
CA TYR A 53 -20.91 -7.94 11.26
C TYR A 53 -19.72 -7.88 12.23
N TRP A 54 -19.19 -6.68 12.44
CA TRP A 54 -18.07 -6.44 13.37
C TRP A 54 -18.27 -7.08 14.76
N PRO A 55 -19.43 -7.00 15.45
CA PRO A 55 -19.62 -7.63 16.76
C PRO A 55 -19.43 -9.15 16.73
N MET A 56 -19.92 -9.80 15.66
CA MET A 56 -19.78 -11.24 15.49
C MET A 56 -18.32 -11.62 15.19
N TRP A 57 -17.65 -10.85 14.33
CA TRP A 57 -16.22 -11.04 14.09
C TRP A 57 -15.39 -10.82 15.36
N LYS A 58 -15.61 -9.73 16.11
CA LYS A 58 -14.95 -9.46 17.40
C LYS A 58 -15.17 -10.60 18.39
N HIS A 59 -16.39 -11.14 18.46
CA HIS A 59 -16.69 -12.31 19.30
C HIS A 59 -15.87 -13.55 18.91
N ILE A 60 -15.81 -13.89 17.61
CA ILE A 60 -15.05 -15.04 17.12
C ILE A 60 -13.55 -14.82 17.28
N ALA A 61 -13.04 -13.65 16.87
CA ALA A 61 -11.64 -13.29 16.90
C ALA A 61 -11.10 -13.28 18.33
N CYS A 62 -11.73 -12.55 19.24
CA CYS A 62 -11.27 -12.45 20.62
C CYS A 62 -11.59 -13.71 21.44
N GLY A 63 -12.78 -14.28 21.27
CA GLY A 63 -13.23 -15.41 22.08
C GLY A 63 -12.66 -16.76 21.63
N LYS A 64 -12.72 -17.07 20.33
CA LYS A 64 -12.33 -18.39 19.79
C LYS A 64 -10.90 -18.38 19.26
N LEU A 65 -10.52 -17.35 18.50
CA LEU A 65 -9.19 -17.22 17.92
C LEU A 65 -8.18 -16.61 18.92
N GLN A 66 -8.65 -16.04 20.04
CA GLN A 66 -7.81 -15.39 21.06
C GLN A 66 -6.93 -14.28 20.47
N LEU A 67 -7.44 -13.56 19.48
CA LEU A 67 -6.79 -12.37 18.95
C LEU A 67 -7.04 -11.16 19.86
N PRO A 68 -6.06 -10.26 20.02
CA PRO A 68 -6.32 -8.94 20.58
C PRO A 68 -7.39 -8.20 19.74
N ALA A 69 -8.26 -7.44 20.42
CA ALA A 69 -9.35 -6.71 19.76
C ALA A 69 -8.85 -5.72 18.69
N GLU A 70 -7.74 -5.03 18.97
CA GLU A 70 -7.09 -4.12 18.02
C GLU A 70 -6.61 -4.85 16.76
N LEU A 71 -6.00 -6.04 16.90
CA LEU A 71 -5.55 -6.83 15.75
C LEU A 71 -6.74 -7.39 14.95
N ALA A 72 -7.81 -7.80 15.64
CA ALA A 72 -9.05 -8.20 14.99
C ALA A 72 -9.66 -7.04 14.17
N TRP A 73 -9.60 -5.82 14.69
CA TRP A 73 -10.04 -4.61 13.99
C TRP A 73 -9.16 -4.34 12.77
N VAL A 74 -7.82 -4.42 12.89
CA VAL A 74 -6.91 -4.22 11.76
C VAL A 74 -7.22 -5.15 10.58
N TYR A 75 -7.52 -6.43 10.83
CA TYR A 75 -7.92 -7.35 9.75
C TYR A 75 -9.26 -6.99 9.13
N PHE A 76 -10.24 -6.60 9.96
CA PHE A 76 -11.57 -6.21 9.48
C PHE A 76 -11.51 -4.92 8.65
N GLU A 77 -10.83 -3.91 9.16
CA GLU A 77 -10.62 -2.61 8.52
C GLU A 77 -9.79 -2.75 7.24
N ALA A 78 -8.74 -3.58 7.25
CA ALA A 78 -7.95 -3.84 6.05
C ALA A 78 -8.79 -4.50 4.94
N PHE A 79 -9.66 -5.43 5.27
CA PHE A 79 -10.57 -6.03 4.30
C PHE A 79 -11.64 -5.04 3.81
N ASP A 80 -12.20 -4.24 4.72
CA ASP A 80 -13.20 -3.22 4.39
C ASP A 80 -12.65 -2.19 3.38
N MET A 81 -11.37 -1.81 3.49
CA MET A 81 -10.68 -0.95 2.52
C MET A 81 -10.51 -1.57 1.11
N LEU A 82 -10.52 -2.91 1.00
CA LEU A 82 -10.47 -3.59 -0.31
C LEU A 82 -11.84 -3.60 -1.00
N THR A 83 -12.91 -3.41 -0.24
CA THR A 83 -14.27 -3.46 -0.77
C THR A 83 -14.56 -2.18 -1.54
N GLU A 84 -15.19 -2.31 -2.71
CA GLU A 84 -15.60 -1.15 -3.49
C GLU A 84 -16.74 -0.41 -2.77
N LYS A 85 -16.42 0.77 -2.23
CA LYS A 85 -17.37 1.72 -1.65
C LYS A 85 -17.43 2.97 -2.51
N SER A 86 -18.59 3.61 -2.53
CA SER A 86 -18.73 4.91 -3.19
C SER A 86 -17.83 5.95 -2.52
N VAL A 87 -17.65 7.09 -3.17
CA VAL A 87 -16.90 8.21 -2.56
C VAL A 87 -17.71 8.76 -1.39
N GLU A 88 -19.03 8.84 -1.58
CA GLU A 88 -20.03 9.32 -0.65
C GLU A 88 -20.04 8.49 0.64
N ASP A 89 -20.11 7.15 0.53
CA ASP A 89 -20.13 6.25 1.70
C ASP A 89 -18.89 6.43 2.59
N ARG A 90 -17.73 6.73 1.96
CA ARG A 90 -16.46 6.91 2.68
C ARG A 90 -16.39 8.26 3.38
N LEU A 91 -16.95 9.30 2.76
CA LEU A 91 -17.04 10.62 3.36
C LEU A 91 -18.08 10.64 4.48
N GLU A 92 -19.24 10.01 4.30
CA GLU A 92 -20.27 9.84 5.34
C GLU A 92 -19.71 9.07 6.55
N TRP A 93 -18.95 8.00 6.30
CA TRP A 93 -18.27 7.27 7.38
C TRP A 93 -17.26 8.16 8.11
N ALA A 94 -16.46 8.93 7.39
CA ALA A 94 -15.46 9.82 7.98
C ALA A 94 -16.11 10.93 8.81
N GLU A 95 -17.21 11.51 8.32
CA GLU A 95 -18.00 12.50 9.03
C GLU A 95 -18.58 11.91 10.32
N ALA A 96 -19.27 10.76 10.25
CA ALA A 96 -19.83 10.09 11.42
C ALA A 96 -18.74 9.71 12.44
N ALA A 97 -17.59 9.21 11.98
CA ALA A 97 -16.47 8.87 12.84
C ALA A 97 -15.85 10.12 13.50
N SER A 98 -15.84 11.27 12.82
CA SER A 98 -15.32 12.53 13.36
C SER A 98 -16.24 13.15 14.43
N GLN A 99 -17.54 12.87 14.36
CA GLN A 99 -18.53 13.32 15.34
C GLN A 99 -18.53 12.49 16.62
N CYS A 100 -17.91 11.30 16.61
CA CYS A 100 -17.78 10.46 17.79
C CYS A 100 -16.82 11.11 18.80
N THR A 101 -17.32 11.43 19.99
CA THR A 101 -16.55 12.08 21.07
C THR A 101 -15.93 11.07 22.04
N SER A 102 -16.48 9.85 22.09
CA SER A 102 -16.03 8.77 22.97
C SER A 102 -15.71 7.49 22.19
N GLN A 103 -14.85 6.65 22.77
CA GLN A 103 -14.54 5.33 22.21
C GLN A 103 -15.79 4.42 22.13
N GLU A 104 -16.77 4.62 23.01
CA GLU A 104 -18.02 3.85 23.02
C GLU A 104 -18.91 4.21 21.83
N GLU A 105 -19.05 5.50 21.50
CA GLU A 105 -19.77 5.96 20.30
C GLU A 105 -19.11 5.44 19.02
N LEU A 106 -17.78 5.50 18.96
CA LEU A 106 -17.04 4.97 17.82
C LEU A 106 -17.20 3.45 17.69
N ASP A 107 -17.20 2.70 18.80
CA ASP A 107 -17.47 1.27 18.79
C ASP A 107 -18.92 0.94 18.38
N GLN A 108 -19.89 1.76 18.77
CA GLN A 108 -21.28 1.64 18.28
C GLN A 108 -21.37 1.89 16.78
N LEU A 109 -20.68 2.90 16.26
CA LEU A 109 -20.60 3.14 14.82
C LEU A 109 -19.99 1.93 14.10
N ARG A 110 -18.88 1.36 14.62
CA ARG A 110 -18.28 0.14 14.08
C ARG A 110 -19.22 -1.06 14.08
N HIS A 111 -20.20 -1.15 14.99
CA HIS A 111 -21.17 -2.25 15.01
C HIS A 111 -22.04 -2.32 13.75
N THR A 112 -22.21 -1.20 13.03
CA THR A 112 -22.97 -1.13 11.78
C THR A 112 -22.24 -1.76 10.60
N LEU A 113 -20.92 -1.96 10.70
CA LEU A 113 -20.12 -2.48 9.62
C LEU A 113 -20.28 -3.99 9.45
N SER A 114 -20.35 -4.42 8.20
CA SER A 114 -20.40 -5.82 7.82
C SER A 114 -19.63 -6.10 6.53
N VAL A 115 -19.09 -7.31 6.43
CA VAL A 115 -18.30 -7.76 5.28
C VAL A 115 -18.85 -9.08 4.74
N ASP A 116 -18.57 -9.39 3.47
CA ASP A 116 -18.93 -10.70 2.90
C ASP A 116 -18.13 -11.81 3.61
N THR A 117 -18.83 -12.81 4.14
CA THR A 117 -18.23 -13.84 4.98
C THR A 117 -17.23 -14.70 4.20
N LEU A 118 -17.56 -15.05 2.95
CA LEU A 118 -16.73 -15.97 2.15
C LEU A 118 -15.47 -15.29 1.67
N GLN A 119 -15.60 -14.06 1.18
CA GLN A 119 -14.45 -13.24 0.80
C GLN A 119 -13.57 -12.94 2.02
N PHE A 120 -14.16 -12.66 3.17
CA PHE A 120 -13.40 -12.42 4.40
C PHE A 120 -12.67 -13.68 4.89
N LEU A 121 -13.27 -14.87 4.80
CA LEU A 121 -12.59 -16.13 5.11
C LEU A 121 -11.38 -16.36 4.19
N LEU A 122 -11.53 -16.12 2.88
CA LEU A 122 -10.43 -16.18 1.92
C LEU A 122 -9.35 -15.16 2.25
N PHE A 123 -9.73 -13.92 2.60
CA PHE A 123 -8.81 -12.88 3.04
C PHE A 123 -8.01 -13.25 4.30
N LEU A 124 -8.64 -13.89 5.29
CA LEU A 124 -7.94 -14.39 6.47
C LEU A 124 -6.99 -15.54 6.12
N TYR A 125 -7.38 -16.40 5.17
CA TYR A 125 -6.56 -17.51 4.71
C TYR A 125 -5.31 -17.05 3.94
N ILE A 126 -5.40 -16.03 3.07
CA ILE A 126 -4.24 -15.55 2.30
C ILE A 126 -3.13 -14.94 3.17
N GLN A 127 -3.41 -14.59 4.44
CA GLN A 127 -2.39 -14.17 5.39
C GLN A 127 -1.31 -15.25 5.60
N GLN A 128 -1.62 -16.52 5.29
CA GLN A 128 -0.67 -17.63 5.26
C GLN A 128 0.49 -17.45 4.27
N LEU A 129 0.40 -16.51 3.32
CA LEU A 129 1.49 -16.17 2.40
C LEU A 129 2.80 -15.86 3.16
N ASN A 130 2.68 -15.11 4.26
CA ASN A 130 3.80 -14.69 5.10
C ASN A 130 4.14 -15.65 6.23
N ARG A 131 3.58 -16.87 6.21
CA ARG A 131 3.97 -17.92 7.16
C ARG A 131 5.44 -18.29 6.92
N VAL A 132 6.25 -18.15 7.98
CA VAL A 132 7.64 -18.57 7.98
C VAL A 132 7.72 -20.09 8.00
N SER A 133 8.37 -20.69 7.01
CA SER A 133 8.62 -22.14 6.93
C SER A 133 10.11 -22.42 7.13
N LEU A 134 10.44 -23.17 8.18
CA LEU A 134 11.83 -23.55 8.50
C LEU A 134 12.46 -24.48 7.45
N ARG A 135 11.66 -25.14 6.59
CA ARG A 135 12.16 -26.01 5.52
C ARG A 135 12.83 -25.23 4.38
N THR A 136 12.39 -24.01 4.12
CA THR A 136 12.97 -23.15 3.07
C THR A 136 14.30 -22.51 3.48
N SER A 137 14.59 -22.40 4.78
CA SER A 137 15.85 -21.84 5.29
C SER A 137 17.04 -22.81 5.21
N LEU A 138 16.80 -24.10 5.00
CA LEU A 138 17.84 -25.15 5.03
C LEU A 138 18.43 -25.51 3.67
N ILE A 139 17.93 -24.94 2.56
CA ILE A 139 18.36 -25.31 1.19
C ILE A 139 19.48 -24.38 0.67
N GLY A 140 19.97 -23.41 1.46
CA GLY A 140 20.87 -22.37 0.97
C GLY A 140 22.15 -22.07 1.76
N GLU A 141 22.46 -22.77 2.86
CA GLU A 141 23.66 -22.46 3.65
C GLU A 141 24.63 -23.63 3.71
N GLU A 142 25.58 -23.67 2.77
CA GLU A 142 26.84 -24.38 2.98
C GLU A 142 27.61 -23.69 4.11
N TRP A 143 28.01 -24.47 5.11
CA TRP A 143 28.90 -24.04 6.20
C TRP A 143 30.19 -23.42 5.63
N PRO A 144 30.65 -22.25 6.11
CA PRO A 144 31.86 -21.64 5.59
C PRO A 144 33.09 -22.49 5.91
N SER A 145 33.70 -23.10 4.89
CA SER A 145 35.00 -23.76 5.00
C SER A 145 36.13 -22.71 4.94
N PRO A 146 37.27 -22.89 5.64
CA PRO A 146 38.30 -21.85 5.76
C PRO A 146 39.15 -21.61 4.51
N ARG A 147 38.76 -22.13 3.33
CA ARG A 147 39.62 -22.13 2.13
C ARG A 147 38.89 -21.75 0.86
N THR A 148 38.36 -20.53 0.78
CA THR A 148 38.13 -19.88 -0.53
C THR A 148 38.23 -18.36 -0.39
N ARG A 149 39.16 -17.79 -1.15
CA ARG A 149 39.44 -16.36 -1.28
C ARG A 149 38.57 -15.80 -2.41
N SER A 150 38.06 -14.58 -2.21
CA SER A 150 37.37 -13.66 -3.16
C SER A 150 35.86 -13.85 -3.36
N PRO A 151 35.02 -12.84 -3.04
CA PRO A 151 33.65 -12.75 -3.54
C PRO A 151 33.59 -11.87 -4.80
N SER A 152 33.05 -12.44 -5.89
CA SER A 152 32.44 -11.73 -7.01
C SER A 152 31.15 -11.00 -6.57
N PRO A 153 30.73 -9.92 -7.24
CA PRO A 153 29.60 -9.10 -6.81
C PRO A 153 28.28 -9.65 -7.35
N GLU A 154 27.90 -10.85 -6.92
CA GLU A 154 26.58 -11.43 -7.16
C GLU A 154 26.41 -12.53 -6.10
N ILE A 155 25.23 -12.57 -5.47
CA ILE A 155 24.82 -13.41 -4.31
C ILE A 155 25.00 -12.69 -2.95
N GLU A 156 24.06 -11.79 -2.66
CA GLU A 156 23.75 -11.34 -1.30
C GLU A 156 23.01 -12.47 -0.57
N SER A 157 23.74 -13.37 0.09
CA SER A 157 23.21 -14.24 1.14
C SER A 157 23.17 -13.45 2.46
N LYS A 158 22.04 -12.79 2.70
CA LYS A 158 21.54 -12.46 4.04
C LYS A 158 20.08 -12.87 4.07
N SER A 159 19.64 -13.45 5.18
CA SER A 159 18.28 -13.93 5.48
C SER A 159 17.22 -12.81 5.50
N SER A 160 17.11 -12.04 4.42
CA SER A 160 16.08 -11.03 4.25
C SER A 160 14.76 -11.75 4.00
N LEU A 161 13.75 -11.44 4.81
CA LEU A 161 12.35 -11.70 4.52
C LEU A 161 12.04 -11.19 3.10
N GLN A 162 12.11 -12.06 2.10
CA GLN A 162 11.64 -11.73 0.75
C GLN A 162 10.15 -11.46 0.87
N ASN A 163 9.73 -10.20 0.70
CA ASN A 163 8.33 -9.84 0.89
C ASN A 163 7.51 -10.35 -0.29
N LYS A 164 6.81 -11.46 -0.06
CA LYS A 164 6.02 -12.17 -1.05
C LYS A 164 4.79 -11.37 -1.50
N ASN A 165 4.31 -10.40 -0.72
CA ASN A 165 3.07 -9.64 -0.98
C ASN A 165 3.12 -8.78 -2.25
N TRP A 166 4.31 -8.57 -2.80
CA TRP A 166 4.54 -7.70 -3.96
C TRP A 166 5.07 -8.48 -5.17
N ASP A 167 5.09 -9.81 -5.06
CA ASP A 167 5.56 -10.73 -6.09
C ASP A 167 4.37 -11.51 -6.66
N ASP A 168 3.98 -11.14 -7.88
CA ASP A 168 2.86 -11.76 -8.58
C ASP A 168 3.09 -13.26 -8.85
N GLN A 169 4.35 -13.71 -8.93
CA GLN A 169 4.68 -15.12 -9.05
C GLN A 169 4.52 -15.86 -7.71
N ALA A 170 4.86 -15.21 -6.60
CA ALA A 170 4.62 -15.78 -5.27
C ALA A 170 3.11 -15.95 -5.00
N HIS A 171 2.29 -14.99 -5.43
CA HIS A 171 0.82 -15.08 -5.32
C HIS A 171 0.26 -16.25 -6.14
N LEU A 172 0.70 -16.40 -7.39
CA LEU A 172 0.31 -17.52 -8.23
C LEU A 172 0.69 -18.86 -7.60
N THR A 173 1.94 -18.98 -7.14
CA THR A 173 2.45 -20.20 -6.52
C THR A 173 1.67 -20.53 -5.24
N PHE A 174 1.33 -19.52 -4.44
CA PHE A 174 0.49 -19.69 -3.25
C PHE A 174 -0.91 -20.21 -3.63
N VAL A 175 -1.59 -19.60 -4.59
CA VAL A 175 -2.94 -20.05 -4.98
C VAL A 175 -2.90 -21.45 -5.59
N GLN A 176 -1.90 -21.79 -6.41
CA GLN A 176 -1.76 -23.14 -6.99
C GLN A 176 -1.54 -24.20 -5.90
N THR A 177 -0.68 -23.92 -4.92
CA THR A 177 -0.38 -24.86 -3.82
C THR A 177 -1.52 -25.00 -2.82
N HIS A 178 -2.31 -23.94 -2.65
CA HIS A 178 -3.42 -23.89 -1.70
C HIS A 178 -4.81 -24.01 -2.36
N LEU A 179 -4.90 -24.29 -3.67
CA LEU A 179 -6.16 -24.28 -4.42
C LEU A 179 -7.23 -25.18 -3.80
N PHE A 180 -6.82 -26.37 -3.36
CA PHE A 180 -7.70 -27.33 -2.71
C PHE A 180 -8.30 -26.76 -1.40
N ASP A 181 -7.45 -26.22 -0.54
CA ASP A 181 -7.87 -25.60 0.72
C ASP A 181 -8.81 -24.40 0.47
N LEU A 182 -8.52 -23.57 -0.53
CA LEU A 182 -9.35 -22.41 -0.88
C LEU A 182 -10.75 -22.84 -1.32
N LEU A 183 -10.86 -23.91 -2.13
CA LEU A 183 -12.15 -24.48 -2.54
C LEU A 183 -12.90 -25.09 -1.35
N GLU A 184 -12.21 -25.80 -0.47
CA GLU A 184 -12.82 -26.38 0.73
C GLU A 184 -13.29 -25.33 1.74
N LEU A 185 -12.65 -24.15 1.76
CA LEU A 185 -13.02 -23.09 2.69
C LEU A 185 -14.37 -22.46 2.35
N VAL A 186 -14.67 -22.35 1.04
CA VAL A 186 -15.91 -21.76 0.53
C VAL A 186 -17.05 -22.77 0.41
N LEU A 187 -16.76 -24.07 0.47
CA LEU A 187 -17.78 -25.13 0.43
C LEU A 187 -18.74 -25.08 1.62
N ASP A 188 -19.94 -25.62 1.40
CA ASP A 188 -20.91 -25.79 2.48
C ASP A 188 -20.41 -26.83 3.49
N PRO A 189 -20.48 -26.56 4.81
CA PRO A 189 -19.97 -27.47 5.84
C PRO A 189 -20.55 -28.88 5.79
N ASP A 190 -21.82 -29.02 5.38
CA ASP A 190 -22.51 -30.31 5.29
C ASP A 190 -21.94 -31.23 4.19
N GLN A 191 -21.16 -30.65 3.25
CA GLN A 191 -20.52 -31.38 2.16
C GLN A 191 -19.08 -31.82 2.50
N LEU A 192 -18.60 -31.52 3.71
CA LEU A 192 -17.29 -31.93 4.20
C LEU A 192 -17.42 -33.22 5.03
N SER A 193 -16.52 -34.17 4.80
CA SER A 193 -16.34 -35.36 5.63
C SER A 193 -15.94 -35.00 7.07
N SER A 194 -16.03 -35.97 8.00
CA SER A 194 -15.52 -35.82 9.38
C SER A 194 -14.02 -35.49 9.43
N SER A 195 -13.26 -35.86 8.40
CA SER A 195 -11.85 -35.48 8.19
C SER A 195 -11.64 -34.08 7.62
N GLY A 196 -12.71 -33.36 7.27
CA GLY A 196 -12.66 -31.99 6.72
C GLY A 196 -12.31 -31.92 5.24
N HIS A 197 -12.42 -33.04 4.52
CA HIS A 197 -12.24 -33.11 3.06
C HIS A 197 -13.58 -33.18 2.33
N HIS A 198 -13.65 -32.60 1.13
CA HIS A 198 -14.85 -32.70 0.29
C HIS A 198 -15.20 -34.15 -0.07
N VAL A 199 -16.49 -34.47 -0.12
CA VAL A 199 -17.01 -35.79 -0.52
C VAL A 199 -16.93 -35.93 -2.05
N GLN A 200 -16.92 -37.16 -2.57
CA GLN A 200 -16.71 -37.43 -4.00
C GLN A 200 -17.59 -36.60 -4.96
N ASP A 201 -18.81 -36.27 -4.53
CA ASP A 201 -19.84 -35.57 -5.30
C ASP A 201 -20.13 -34.15 -4.79
N SER A 202 -19.19 -33.52 -4.08
CA SER A 202 -19.39 -32.15 -3.59
C SER A 202 -19.62 -31.15 -4.73
N LEU A 203 -20.57 -30.25 -4.49
CA LEU A 203 -21.05 -29.23 -5.41
C LEU A 203 -20.79 -27.84 -4.82
N LEU A 204 -20.19 -26.97 -5.63
CA LEU A 204 -19.90 -25.58 -5.30
C LEU A 204 -21.05 -24.69 -5.78
N SER A 205 -21.66 -23.93 -4.87
CA SER A 205 -22.73 -22.98 -5.19
C SER A 205 -22.20 -21.76 -5.96
N THR A 206 -23.12 -21.01 -6.57
CA THR A 206 -22.80 -19.75 -7.23
C THR A 206 -22.29 -18.70 -6.24
N GLU A 207 -22.79 -18.65 -4.98
CA GLU A 207 -22.27 -17.69 -3.99
C GLU A 207 -20.82 -18.00 -3.61
N ALA A 208 -20.47 -19.28 -3.48
CA ALA A 208 -19.09 -19.69 -3.22
C ALA A 208 -18.16 -19.29 -4.38
N LEU A 209 -18.65 -19.34 -5.62
CA LEU A 209 -17.92 -18.88 -6.79
C LEU A 209 -17.74 -17.35 -6.82
N CYS A 210 -18.77 -16.60 -6.40
CA CYS A 210 -18.65 -15.15 -6.17
C CYS A 210 -17.60 -14.85 -5.09
N GLY A 211 -17.54 -15.65 -4.03
CA GLY A 211 -16.48 -15.58 -3.02
C GLY A 211 -15.09 -15.75 -3.62
N LEU A 212 -14.85 -16.80 -4.42
CA LEU A 212 -13.58 -17.05 -5.10
C LEU A 212 -13.16 -15.94 -6.08
N SER A 213 -14.14 -15.20 -6.61
CA SER A 213 -13.88 -14.05 -7.49
C SER A 213 -13.15 -12.88 -6.78
N PHE A 214 -13.11 -12.90 -5.45
CA PHE A 214 -12.24 -12.02 -4.67
C PHE A 214 -10.76 -12.24 -4.99
N LEU A 215 -10.35 -13.50 -5.22
CA LEU A 215 -8.95 -13.86 -5.51
C LEU A 215 -8.66 -14.06 -6.99
N LEU A 216 -9.67 -14.43 -7.79
CA LEU A 216 -9.50 -14.90 -9.15
C LEU A 216 -10.32 -14.10 -10.16
N GLU A 217 -9.70 -13.78 -11.28
CA GLU A 217 -10.32 -13.18 -12.44
C GLU A 217 -9.75 -13.80 -13.72
N GLY A 218 -10.36 -13.54 -14.87
CA GLY A 218 -9.87 -14.13 -16.11
C GLY A 218 -10.41 -13.49 -17.38
N SER A 219 -9.98 -14.05 -18.50
CA SER A 219 -10.39 -13.60 -19.83
C SER A 219 -10.40 -14.73 -20.83
N VAL A 220 -11.33 -14.63 -21.78
CA VAL A 220 -11.46 -15.50 -22.96
C VAL A 220 -10.74 -14.90 -24.19
N SER A 221 -10.33 -13.63 -24.12
CA SER A 221 -9.92 -12.80 -25.25
C SER A 221 -8.48 -12.29 -25.13
N ARG A 222 -7.58 -13.13 -24.59
CA ARG A 222 -6.17 -12.76 -24.29
C ARG A 222 -6.05 -11.48 -23.46
N GLY A 223 -6.93 -11.29 -22.48
CA GLY A 223 -6.89 -10.16 -21.55
C GLY A 223 -7.54 -8.87 -22.06
N ARG A 224 -8.22 -8.86 -23.21
CA ARG A 224 -8.92 -7.65 -23.71
C ARG A 224 -10.18 -7.30 -22.90
N SER A 225 -10.91 -8.32 -22.48
CA SER A 225 -12.04 -8.20 -21.56
C SER A 225 -11.78 -9.06 -20.33
N VAL A 226 -11.62 -8.40 -19.19
CA VAL A 226 -11.40 -9.04 -17.89
C VAL A 226 -12.76 -9.19 -17.21
N HIS A 227 -13.02 -10.39 -16.70
CA HIS A 227 -14.24 -10.74 -16.00
C HIS A 227 -13.88 -11.39 -14.67
N LEU A 228 -14.72 -11.20 -13.67
CA LEU A 228 -14.60 -11.94 -12.42
C LEU A 228 -14.83 -13.43 -12.69
N LEU A 229 -14.28 -14.30 -11.84
CA LEU A 229 -14.34 -15.76 -12.06
C LEU A 229 -15.79 -16.27 -12.26
N HIS A 230 -16.72 -15.78 -11.44
CA HIS A 230 -18.13 -16.18 -11.53
C HIS A 230 -18.77 -15.73 -12.86
N GLU A 231 -18.48 -14.51 -13.33
CA GLU A 231 -18.98 -13.97 -14.61
C GLU A 231 -18.39 -14.73 -15.80
N LEU A 232 -17.10 -15.07 -15.74
CA LEU A 232 -16.41 -15.85 -16.75
C LEU A 232 -17.09 -17.22 -16.93
N LEU A 233 -17.47 -17.85 -15.82
CA LEU A 233 -18.15 -19.14 -15.79
C LEU A 233 -19.66 -19.05 -16.07
N LEU A 234 -20.22 -17.87 -16.35
CA LEU A 234 -21.54 -17.77 -16.98
C LEU A 234 -21.49 -18.14 -18.48
N TRP A 235 -20.31 -18.16 -19.09
CA TRP A 235 -20.17 -18.46 -20.51
C TRP A 235 -20.33 -19.97 -20.78
N ALA A 236 -21.36 -20.33 -21.57
CA ALA A 236 -21.79 -21.72 -21.77
C ALA A 236 -20.68 -22.73 -22.17
N PRO A 237 -19.69 -22.39 -23.03
CA PRO A 237 -18.60 -23.31 -23.35
C PRO A 237 -17.69 -23.65 -22.16
N LEU A 238 -17.59 -22.75 -21.18
CA LEU A 238 -16.75 -22.94 -19.98
C LEU A 238 -17.51 -23.63 -18.87
N GLN A 239 -18.83 -23.42 -18.78
CA GLN A 239 -19.69 -24.13 -17.84
C GLN A 239 -19.53 -25.65 -17.96
N SER A 240 -19.55 -26.18 -19.17
CA SER A 240 -19.40 -27.63 -19.39
C SER A 240 -18.00 -28.13 -19.01
N GLN A 241 -16.95 -27.35 -19.30
CA GLN A 241 -15.56 -27.70 -18.99
C GLN A 241 -15.28 -27.65 -17.49
N ALA A 242 -15.78 -26.63 -16.80
CA ALA A 242 -15.65 -26.44 -15.36
C ALA A 242 -16.58 -27.35 -14.54
N GLY A 243 -17.42 -28.16 -15.19
CA GLY A 243 -18.26 -29.16 -14.54
C GLY A 243 -19.56 -28.62 -13.94
N PHE A 244 -20.17 -27.60 -14.56
CA PHE A 244 -21.49 -27.09 -14.19
C PHE A 244 -22.60 -28.11 -14.45
N SER A 245 -23.50 -28.27 -13.48
CA SER A 245 -24.70 -29.08 -13.59
C SER A 245 -25.93 -28.18 -13.66
N LYS A 246 -26.68 -28.24 -14.77
CA LYS A 246 -27.96 -27.51 -14.94
C LYS A 246 -29.03 -27.97 -13.95
N LEU A 247 -28.92 -29.20 -13.44
CA LEU A 247 -29.92 -29.79 -12.56
C LEU A 247 -29.79 -29.24 -11.13
N SER A 248 -28.56 -29.09 -10.64
CA SER A 248 -28.26 -28.57 -9.30
C SER A 248 -27.89 -27.09 -9.29
N GLN A 249 -27.75 -26.45 -10.45
CA GLN A 249 -27.28 -25.06 -10.60
C GLN A 249 -25.95 -24.82 -9.87
N ALA A 250 -25.05 -25.80 -9.89
CA ALA A 250 -23.81 -25.81 -9.13
C ALA A 250 -22.67 -26.49 -9.90
N PHE A 251 -21.43 -26.27 -9.48
CA PHE A 251 -20.23 -26.82 -10.12
C PHE A 251 -19.68 -28.03 -9.36
N SER A 252 -19.30 -29.09 -10.05
CA SER A 252 -18.55 -30.18 -9.42
C SER A 252 -17.18 -29.69 -8.96
N VAL A 253 -16.89 -29.80 -7.66
CA VAL A 253 -15.64 -29.31 -7.05
C VAL A 253 -14.42 -29.92 -7.73
N ARG A 254 -14.44 -31.23 -7.97
CA ARG A 254 -13.33 -31.96 -8.62
C ARG A 254 -13.06 -31.47 -10.03
N LYS A 255 -14.11 -31.27 -10.84
CA LYS A 255 -13.98 -30.79 -12.21
C LYS A 255 -13.51 -29.34 -12.24
N LEU A 256 -14.07 -28.50 -11.37
CA LEU A 256 -13.65 -27.11 -11.24
C LEU A 256 -12.20 -26.99 -10.78
N GLN A 257 -11.76 -27.80 -9.82
CA GLN A 257 -10.39 -27.84 -9.34
C GLN A 257 -9.42 -28.17 -10.48
N GLY A 258 -9.70 -29.24 -11.24
CA GLY A 258 -8.87 -29.62 -12.39
C GLY A 258 -8.84 -28.51 -13.45
N TRP A 259 -10.01 -27.94 -13.77
CA TRP A 259 -10.11 -26.83 -14.72
C TRP A 259 -9.34 -25.58 -14.26
N LEU A 260 -9.44 -25.18 -13.00
CA LEU A 260 -8.68 -24.06 -12.45
C LEU A 260 -7.18 -24.33 -12.47
N HIS A 261 -6.76 -25.53 -12.09
CA HIS A 261 -5.35 -25.92 -12.16
C HIS A 261 -4.79 -25.79 -13.59
N ASP A 262 -5.55 -26.20 -14.60
CA ASP A 262 -5.12 -26.18 -16.00
C ASP A 262 -5.21 -24.79 -16.65
N THR A 263 -6.05 -23.89 -16.12
CA THR A 263 -6.29 -22.54 -16.68
C THR A 263 -5.59 -21.42 -15.93
N LEU A 264 -5.06 -21.68 -14.73
CA LEU A 264 -4.31 -20.72 -13.93
C LEU A 264 -2.98 -20.34 -14.60
N THR A 265 -2.79 -19.04 -14.80
CA THR A 265 -1.63 -18.46 -15.49
C THR A 265 -1.07 -17.26 -14.71
N SER A 266 0.12 -16.79 -15.10
CA SER A 266 0.69 -15.56 -14.55
C SER A 266 -0.21 -14.35 -14.84
N ASN A 267 -0.32 -13.44 -13.88
CA ASN A 267 -1.16 -12.25 -14.04
C ASN A 267 -0.63 -11.36 -15.19
N PRO A 268 -1.44 -11.10 -16.25
CA PRO A 268 -1.01 -10.33 -17.42
C PRO A 268 -0.85 -8.83 -17.13
N PHE A 269 -1.32 -8.34 -15.98
CA PHE A 269 -1.22 -6.96 -15.52
C PHE A 269 -0.35 -6.81 -14.27
N GLY A 270 0.26 -7.91 -13.78
CA GLY A 270 1.17 -7.95 -12.64
C GLY A 270 2.44 -7.12 -12.81
N THR A 271 3.24 -7.05 -11.74
CA THR A 271 4.53 -6.36 -11.74
C THR A 271 5.49 -7.00 -12.74
N THR A 272 5.54 -8.34 -12.82
CA THR A 272 6.37 -9.09 -13.77
C THR A 272 5.96 -8.82 -15.22
N ALA A 273 4.65 -8.84 -15.50
CA ALA A 273 4.15 -8.51 -16.82
C ALA A 273 4.43 -7.04 -17.19
N CYS A 274 4.24 -6.11 -16.24
CA CYS A 274 4.54 -4.70 -16.43
C CYS A 274 6.01 -4.48 -16.84
N PHE A 275 6.97 -5.16 -16.21
CA PHE A 275 8.39 -5.07 -16.63
C PHE A 275 8.67 -5.63 -18.02
N LYS A 276 7.97 -6.70 -18.42
CA LYS A 276 8.17 -7.40 -19.70
C LYS A 276 7.51 -6.66 -20.87
N THR A 277 6.22 -6.35 -20.76
CA THR A 277 5.37 -5.83 -21.85
C THR A 277 4.89 -4.40 -21.64
N GLY A 278 5.08 -3.84 -20.43
CA GLY A 278 4.67 -2.48 -20.12
C GLY A 278 5.43 -1.42 -20.92
N LYS A 279 4.80 -0.25 -21.08
CA LYS A 279 5.42 0.88 -21.77
C LYS A 279 6.57 1.42 -20.90
N LYS A 280 7.79 1.20 -21.37
CA LYS A 280 9.00 1.75 -20.76
C LYS A 280 9.13 3.21 -21.15
N LEU A 281 9.15 4.08 -20.15
CA LEU A 281 9.49 5.48 -20.31
C LEU A 281 10.94 5.61 -19.86
N ALA A 282 11.84 5.72 -20.84
CA ALA A 282 13.21 6.08 -20.54
C ALA A 282 13.24 7.59 -20.31
N TRP A 283 13.46 7.99 -19.06
CA TRP A 283 13.81 9.37 -18.78
C TRP A 283 15.32 9.50 -19.03
N VAL A 284 15.66 10.06 -20.19
CA VAL A 284 17.05 10.32 -20.57
C VAL A 284 17.41 11.67 -19.96
N GLN A 285 18.42 11.71 -19.11
CA GLN A 285 19.03 13.00 -18.77
C GLN A 285 20.51 12.89 -18.44
N GLN A 286 21.23 13.93 -18.87
CA GLN A 286 22.67 14.08 -18.73
C GLN A 286 23.03 14.39 -17.28
N ILE A 287 23.92 13.57 -16.75
CA ILE A 287 24.81 13.90 -15.64
C ILE A 287 26.21 13.68 -16.20
N GLU A 288 27.17 14.56 -15.90
CA GLU A 288 28.58 14.34 -16.21
C GLU A 288 29.04 13.00 -15.61
N GLY A 289 29.38 12.04 -16.48
CA GLY A 289 29.82 10.69 -16.08
C GLY A 289 28.71 9.62 -16.03
N LYS A 290 29.00 8.44 -16.60
CA LYS A 290 28.16 7.23 -16.79
C LYS A 290 26.67 7.36 -16.41
N MET A 291 25.82 7.48 -17.44
CA MET A 291 24.36 7.54 -17.37
C MET A 291 23.73 6.42 -16.50
N LYS A 292 23.17 6.77 -15.34
CA LYS A 292 22.19 5.90 -14.65
C LYS A 292 20.78 6.41 -14.99
N ARG A 293 20.04 5.62 -15.78
CA ARG A 293 18.69 5.97 -16.23
C ARG A 293 17.67 5.58 -15.17
N ALA A 294 16.86 6.54 -14.72
CA ALA A 294 15.62 6.23 -14.02
C ALA A 294 14.73 5.34 -14.93
N LYS A 295 14.23 4.24 -14.38
CA LYS A 295 13.41 3.27 -15.11
C LYS A 295 11.97 3.43 -14.66
N ILE A 296 11.15 4.02 -15.54
CA ILE A 296 9.72 4.13 -15.34
C ILE A 296 9.03 3.16 -16.29
N VAL A 297 8.18 2.28 -15.75
CA VAL A 297 7.44 1.29 -16.52
C VAL A 297 5.98 1.33 -16.10
N ARG A 298 5.06 1.24 -17.07
CA ARG A 298 3.62 1.33 -16.80
C ARG A 298 2.79 0.41 -17.70
N ASN A 299 1.70 -0.12 -17.16
CA ASN A 299 0.66 -0.86 -17.89
C ASN A 299 -0.63 -0.02 -18.08
N THR A 300 -0.66 1.24 -17.65
CA THR A 300 -1.89 2.07 -17.63
C THR A 300 -2.58 2.31 -18.96
N HIS A 301 -1.96 1.91 -20.07
CA HIS A 301 -2.51 2.01 -21.43
C HIS A 301 -3.36 0.80 -21.84
N ASN A 302 -3.20 -0.35 -21.18
CA ASN A 302 -3.89 -1.60 -21.52
C ASN A 302 -4.57 -2.27 -20.32
N ALA A 303 -4.15 -1.95 -19.09
CA ALA A 303 -4.72 -2.55 -17.89
C ALA A 303 -6.11 -1.96 -17.56
N PRO A 304 -7.08 -2.80 -17.15
CA PRO A 304 -8.37 -2.32 -16.67
C PRO A 304 -8.22 -1.51 -15.37
N ALA A 305 -9.29 -0.82 -14.97
CA ALA A 305 -9.35 -0.19 -13.65
C ALA A 305 -9.05 -1.23 -12.54
N GLY A 306 -8.36 -0.81 -11.47
CA GLY A 306 -7.91 -1.71 -10.39
C GLY A 306 -6.61 -2.48 -10.67
N SER A 307 -6.26 -2.74 -11.94
CA SER A 307 -5.02 -3.45 -12.32
C SER A 307 -3.92 -2.55 -12.88
N ARG A 308 -4.10 -1.23 -12.78
CA ARG A 308 -3.12 -0.24 -13.25
C ARG A 308 -1.93 -0.19 -12.30
N VAL A 309 -0.74 -0.41 -12.83
CA VAL A 309 0.54 -0.41 -12.11
C VAL A 309 1.53 0.53 -12.80
N VAL A 310 2.20 1.35 -11.99
CA VAL A 310 3.32 2.19 -12.42
C VAL A 310 4.52 1.89 -11.52
N ILE A 311 5.63 1.51 -12.11
CA ILE A 311 6.87 1.19 -11.40
C ILE A 311 7.90 2.27 -11.75
N ILE A 312 8.41 2.95 -10.72
CA ILE A 312 9.45 3.96 -10.82
C ILE A 312 10.64 3.41 -10.02
N SER A 313 11.76 3.21 -10.69
CA SER A 313 12.93 2.59 -10.06
C SER A 313 14.23 3.22 -10.46
N GLN A 314 15.21 3.12 -9.56
CA GLN A 314 16.59 3.58 -9.79
C GLN A 314 16.68 5.09 -10.07
N VAL A 315 15.83 5.89 -9.43
CA VAL A 315 15.98 7.36 -9.42
C VAL A 315 17.14 7.68 -8.48
N TYR A 316 18.16 8.38 -8.96
CA TYR A 316 19.36 8.66 -8.19
C TYR A 316 19.78 10.12 -8.35
N LYS A 317 19.97 10.82 -7.24
CA LYS A 317 20.46 12.22 -7.21
C LYS A 317 19.65 13.19 -8.06
N GLN A 318 18.34 12.98 -8.13
CA GLN A 318 17.46 13.71 -9.03
C GLN A 318 16.14 14.10 -8.37
N THR A 319 15.54 15.17 -8.90
CA THR A 319 14.15 15.55 -8.62
C THR A 319 13.23 15.02 -9.72
N LEU A 320 12.29 14.17 -9.34
CA LEU A 320 11.21 13.69 -10.20
C LEU A 320 9.91 14.36 -9.76
N ALA A 321 9.29 15.13 -10.63
CA ALA A 321 7.97 15.70 -10.38
C ALA A 321 6.99 15.27 -11.44
N LYS A 322 5.84 14.76 -11.00
CA LYS A 322 4.80 14.28 -11.90
C LYS A 322 3.42 14.54 -11.33
N ASP A 323 2.72 15.43 -12.00
CA ASP A 323 1.26 15.42 -12.05
C ASP A 323 0.85 14.82 -13.40
N SER A 324 0.02 13.78 -13.38
CA SER A 324 -0.40 13.09 -14.59
C SER A 324 -1.66 12.27 -14.37
N GLU A 325 -2.60 12.41 -15.30
CA GLU A 325 -3.75 11.51 -15.43
C GLU A 325 -3.37 10.02 -15.45
N LYS A 326 -2.13 9.70 -15.83
CA LYS A 326 -1.66 8.31 -15.92
C LYS A 326 -1.37 7.69 -14.55
N LEU A 327 -1.30 8.48 -13.49
CA LEU A 327 -1.20 8.02 -12.10
C LEU A 327 -2.57 7.85 -11.45
N ILE A 328 -3.63 8.44 -12.02
CA ILE A 328 -4.98 8.42 -11.44
C ILE A 328 -5.49 6.98 -11.29
N GLY A 329 -5.73 6.60 -10.03
CA GLY A 329 -6.22 5.27 -9.65
C GLY A 329 -5.23 4.13 -9.93
N ALA A 330 -3.94 4.44 -10.14
CA ALA A 330 -2.89 3.42 -10.32
C ALA A 330 -2.24 3.05 -8.97
N SER A 331 -1.76 1.80 -8.89
CA SER A 331 -0.87 1.32 -7.83
C SER A 331 0.58 1.63 -8.21
N VAL A 332 1.26 2.43 -7.41
CA VAL A 332 2.61 2.92 -7.71
C VAL A 332 3.66 2.21 -6.87
N LYS A 333 4.73 1.71 -7.50
CA LYS A 333 5.89 1.14 -6.81
C LYS A 333 7.14 2.00 -7.04
N LEU A 334 7.62 2.64 -5.99
CA LEU A 334 8.93 3.29 -5.90
C LEU A 334 9.95 2.26 -5.40
N HIS A 335 10.98 1.97 -6.19
CA HIS A 335 11.94 0.92 -5.86
C HIS A 335 13.40 1.35 -6.11
N ARG A 336 14.24 1.30 -5.08
CA ARG A 336 15.67 1.68 -5.17
C ARG A 336 15.86 3.14 -5.61
N CYS A 337 15.08 4.06 -5.04
CA CYS A 337 15.21 5.49 -5.27
C CYS A 337 16.02 6.14 -4.15
N ASN A 338 17.05 6.90 -4.52
CA ASN A 338 18.22 7.12 -3.67
C ASN A 338 18.72 8.56 -3.81
N GLU A 339 18.95 9.27 -2.71
CA GLU A 339 19.43 10.67 -2.71
C GLU A 339 18.55 11.59 -3.58
N SER A 340 17.23 11.38 -3.56
CA SER A 340 16.30 11.94 -4.56
C SER A 340 15.10 12.64 -3.96
N PHE A 341 14.54 13.59 -4.72
CA PHE A 341 13.26 14.23 -4.42
C PHE A 341 12.21 13.71 -5.39
N ILE A 342 11.10 13.17 -4.90
CA ILE A 342 10.06 12.56 -5.74
C ILE A 342 8.72 13.17 -5.36
N TYR A 343 8.05 13.77 -6.32
CA TYR A 343 6.73 14.38 -6.19
C TYR A 343 5.76 13.69 -7.14
N LEU A 344 4.80 12.97 -6.59
CA LEU A 344 3.72 12.31 -7.34
C LEU A 344 2.39 12.92 -6.94
N LEU A 345 2.04 14.07 -7.52
CA LEU A 345 0.96 14.94 -7.07
C LEU A 345 -0.37 14.62 -7.77
N SER A 346 -0.76 13.35 -7.78
CA SER A 346 -2.00 12.87 -8.41
C SER A 346 -2.70 11.85 -7.49
N PRO A 347 -4.03 11.67 -7.59
CA PRO A 347 -4.77 10.73 -6.74
C PRO A 347 -4.45 9.27 -7.13
N MET A 348 -3.86 8.50 -6.21
CA MET A 348 -3.39 7.13 -6.48
C MET A 348 -4.23 6.09 -5.74
N ARG A 349 -4.25 4.84 -6.24
CA ARG A 349 -4.93 3.73 -5.55
C ARG A 349 -4.13 3.29 -4.34
N SER A 350 -2.84 3.02 -4.52
CA SER A 350 -1.90 2.57 -3.49
C SER A 350 -0.46 2.97 -3.86
N VAL A 351 0.43 3.09 -2.86
CA VAL A 351 1.84 3.40 -3.08
C VAL A 351 2.73 2.50 -2.24
N ILE A 352 3.81 2.02 -2.85
CA ILE A 352 4.83 1.18 -2.21
C ILE A 352 6.17 1.89 -2.35
N ILE A 353 6.88 2.03 -1.25
CA ILE A 353 8.21 2.63 -1.18
C ILE A 353 9.16 1.56 -0.66
N GLU A 354 9.98 0.99 -1.54
CA GLU A 354 10.83 -0.15 -1.23
C GLU A 354 12.31 0.14 -1.52
N LYS A 355 13.20 -0.13 -0.57
CA LYS A 355 14.67 -0.04 -0.75
C LYS A 355 15.14 1.36 -1.14
N CYS A 356 14.47 2.39 -0.65
CA CYS A 356 14.84 3.79 -0.91
C CYS A 356 15.70 4.34 0.23
N TRP A 357 16.64 5.25 -0.08
CA TRP A 357 17.48 5.89 0.94
C TRP A 357 17.73 7.36 0.69
N ASN A 358 17.91 8.13 1.77
CA ASN A 358 18.24 9.56 1.76
C ASN A 358 17.34 10.36 0.80
N SER A 359 16.04 10.10 0.79
CA SER A 359 15.11 10.63 -0.22
C SER A 359 13.89 11.31 0.39
N THR A 360 13.40 12.35 -0.26
CA THR A 360 12.13 13.01 0.10
C THR A 360 11.06 12.65 -0.92
N ILE A 361 9.97 12.05 -0.46
CA ILE A 361 8.89 11.54 -1.30
C ILE A 361 7.59 12.21 -0.87
N VAL A 362 7.02 13.01 -1.77
CA VAL A 362 5.77 13.74 -1.58
C VAL A 362 4.72 13.11 -2.50
N LEU A 363 3.62 12.67 -1.90
CA LEU A 363 2.54 11.97 -2.59
C LEU A 363 1.26 12.80 -2.51
N GLY A 364 0.52 12.85 -3.62
CA GLY A 364 -0.88 13.19 -3.62
C GLY A 364 -1.71 12.14 -2.84
N PRO A 365 -3.01 12.38 -2.67
CA PRO A 365 -3.89 11.51 -1.91
C PRO A 365 -3.88 10.05 -2.39
N VAL A 366 -3.69 9.12 -1.45
CA VAL A 366 -3.61 7.67 -1.71
C VAL A 366 -4.80 6.96 -1.09
N GLN A 367 -5.69 6.45 -1.94
CA GLN A 367 -7.00 5.93 -1.54
C GLN A 367 -6.95 4.83 -0.48
N THR A 368 -6.09 3.82 -0.67
CA THR A 368 -6.06 2.63 0.18
C THR A 368 -4.89 2.68 1.15
N THR A 369 -3.66 2.43 0.67
CA THR A 369 -2.51 2.35 1.55
C THR A 369 -1.20 2.84 0.94
N VAL A 370 -0.36 3.41 1.81
CA VAL A 370 1.08 3.65 1.59
C VAL A 370 1.87 2.63 2.41
N HIS A 371 2.74 1.88 1.75
CA HIS A 371 3.64 0.92 2.41
C HIS A 371 5.10 1.36 2.27
N VAL A 372 5.80 1.52 3.39
CA VAL A 372 7.23 1.88 3.45
C VAL A 372 8.01 0.68 3.95
N GLN A 373 8.98 0.21 3.17
CA GLN A 373 9.71 -1.01 3.47
C GLN A 373 11.20 -0.92 3.11
N ASN A 374 12.07 -1.44 3.99
CA ASN A 374 13.51 -1.51 3.76
C ASN A 374 14.09 -0.13 3.38
N CYS A 375 13.57 0.94 3.97
CA CYS A 375 13.97 2.30 3.66
C CYS A 375 14.83 2.88 4.79
N GLN A 376 15.78 3.74 4.43
CA GLN A 376 16.67 4.40 5.38
C GLN A 376 16.72 5.90 5.13
N ASP A 377 16.49 6.71 6.16
CA ASP A 377 16.54 8.19 6.05
C ASP A 377 15.64 8.71 4.91
N VAL A 378 14.39 8.23 4.90
CA VAL A 378 13.38 8.64 3.90
C VAL A 378 12.33 9.51 4.59
N LYS A 379 12.07 10.69 4.00
CA LYS A 379 10.95 11.55 4.37
C LYS A 379 9.77 11.26 3.46
N VAL A 380 8.64 10.85 4.03
CA VAL A 380 7.40 10.61 3.29
C VAL A 380 6.35 11.61 3.72
N VAL A 381 5.77 12.34 2.77
CA VAL A 381 4.69 13.30 3.00
C VAL A 381 3.47 12.82 2.20
N CYS A 382 2.39 12.43 2.89
CA CYS A 382 1.24 11.85 2.20
C CYS A 382 -0.08 12.00 2.96
N VAL A 383 -1.17 12.05 2.18
CA VAL A 383 -2.54 11.82 2.66
C VAL A 383 -2.92 10.40 2.25
N THR A 384 -3.32 9.54 3.17
CA THR A 384 -3.66 8.15 2.82
C THR A 384 -4.72 7.52 3.72
N GLY A 385 -5.50 6.58 3.16
CA GLY A 385 -6.40 5.73 3.93
C GLY A 385 -5.69 4.99 5.07
N LYS A 386 -4.52 4.40 4.79
CA LYS A 386 -3.70 3.65 5.74
C LYS A 386 -2.21 3.72 5.44
N ILE A 387 -1.38 3.90 6.45
CA ILE A 387 0.08 3.77 6.29
C ILE A 387 0.63 2.58 7.07
N SER A 388 1.60 1.88 6.48
CA SER A 388 2.34 0.80 7.15
C SER A 388 3.84 0.90 6.87
N VAL A 389 4.65 0.60 7.89
CA VAL A 389 6.12 0.77 7.86
C VAL A 389 6.77 -0.50 8.35
N CYS A 390 7.75 -1.04 7.63
CA CYS A 390 8.43 -2.29 7.99
C CYS A 390 9.92 -2.21 7.68
N ALA A 391 10.75 -2.81 8.53
CA ALA A 391 12.20 -2.94 8.31
C ALA A 391 12.88 -1.62 7.87
N SER A 392 12.47 -0.47 8.42
CA SER A 392 12.92 0.85 8.00
C SER A 392 13.50 1.67 9.14
N SER A 393 14.53 2.46 8.85
CA SER A 393 15.32 3.17 9.86
C SER A 393 15.41 4.67 9.58
N PHE A 394 15.29 5.53 10.60
CA PHE A 394 15.44 6.99 10.49
C PHE A 394 14.45 7.66 9.52
N CYS A 395 13.32 7.02 9.22
CA CYS A 395 12.31 7.59 8.32
C CYS A 395 11.42 8.61 9.06
N THR A 396 11.09 9.71 8.39
CA THR A 396 10.16 10.73 8.89
C THR A 396 8.86 10.70 8.08
N LEU A 397 7.72 10.55 8.75
CA LEU A 397 6.41 10.38 8.12
C LEU A 397 5.50 11.54 8.50
N HIS A 398 5.21 12.40 7.52
CA HIS A 398 4.22 13.48 7.63
C HIS A 398 2.91 13.00 7.02
N VAL A 399 1.94 12.66 7.86
CA VAL A 399 0.76 11.88 7.43
C VAL A 399 -0.54 12.56 7.83
N LEU A 400 -1.53 12.51 6.94
CA LEU A 400 -2.95 12.66 7.25
C LEU A 400 -3.61 11.32 6.96
N THR A 401 -4.17 10.68 7.99
CA THR A 401 -4.79 9.37 7.83
C THR A 401 -5.92 9.13 8.84
N PRO A 402 -7.07 8.57 8.41
CA PRO A 402 -8.17 8.24 9.30
C PRO A 402 -7.93 6.95 10.10
N THR A 403 -6.88 6.19 9.79
CA THR A 403 -6.58 4.91 10.45
C THR A 403 -5.22 4.94 11.13
N ARG A 404 -5.07 4.13 12.18
CA ARG A 404 -3.85 4.09 13.00
C ARG A 404 -2.65 3.63 12.15
N PRO A 405 -1.54 4.40 12.06
CA PRO A 405 -0.34 3.95 11.37
C PRO A 405 0.17 2.60 11.89
N LEU A 406 0.43 1.65 10.99
CA LEU A 406 0.95 0.33 11.39
C LEU A 406 2.48 0.30 11.37
N LEU A 407 3.09 0.16 12.53
CA LEU A 407 4.54 0.01 12.67
C LEU A 407 4.86 -1.47 12.82
N LEU A 408 5.36 -2.08 11.75
CA LEU A 408 5.68 -3.50 11.70
C LEU A 408 7.09 -3.81 12.25
N ALA A 409 7.48 -5.08 12.27
CA ALA A 409 8.78 -5.50 12.78
C ALA A 409 9.99 -4.87 12.02
N GLY A 410 11.10 -4.70 12.74
CA GLY A 410 12.40 -4.32 12.17
C GLY A 410 12.60 -2.81 11.93
N ASN A 411 11.72 -1.97 12.48
CA ASN A 411 11.86 -0.52 12.37
C ASN A 411 12.79 0.07 13.44
N GLU A 412 13.44 1.19 13.13
CA GLU A 412 14.36 1.90 14.03
C GLU A 412 14.20 3.42 13.89
N ALA A 413 14.14 4.14 15.01
CA ALA A 413 14.17 5.61 15.04
C ALA A 413 13.20 6.29 14.06
N LEU A 414 11.95 5.81 13.98
CA LEU A 414 10.93 6.44 13.14
C LEU A 414 10.46 7.76 13.74
N THR A 415 10.17 8.74 12.90
CA THR A 415 9.58 10.01 13.34
C THR A 415 8.21 10.19 12.71
N LEU A 416 7.17 10.34 13.53
CA LEU A 416 5.81 10.64 13.08
C LEU A 416 5.50 12.13 13.26
N ALA A 417 4.84 12.73 12.29
CA ALA A 417 4.52 14.14 12.28
C ALA A 417 3.18 14.41 11.56
N PRO A 418 2.50 15.52 11.87
CA PRO A 418 1.32 15.89 11.12
C PRO A 418 1.70 16.23 9.68
N TYR A 419 0.76 15.98 8.76
CA TYR A 419 0.84 16.46 7.39
C TYR A 419 1.04 17.99 7.37
N HIS A 420 1.94 18.47 6.51
CA HIS A 420 2.50 19.83 6.64
C HIS A 420 2.69 20.58 5.31
N THR A 421 1.98 20.17 4.27
CA THR A 421 2.09 20.74 2.94
C THR A 421 0.72 20.91 2.31
N HIS A 422 0.64 21.70 1.26
CA HIS A 422 -0.48 21.69 0.33
C HIS A 422 0.04 21.81 -1.10
N TYR A 423 -0.82 21.51 -2.07
CA TYR A 423 -0.63 21.91 -3.46
C TYR A 423 -2.01 22.30 -4.04
N PRO A 424 -2.08 23.15 -5.07
CA PRO A 424 -3.33 23.74 -5.54
C PRO A 424 -4.51 22.77 -5.76
N ALA A 425 -4.27 21.61 -6.37
CA ALA A 425 -5.31 20.60 -6.65
C ALA A 425 -5.55 19.59 -5.50
N LEU A 426 -5.03 19.81 -4.29
CA LEU A 426 -5.02 18.79 -3.23
C LEU A 426 -6.41 18.43 -2.72
N GLU A 427 -7.25 19.41 -2.40
CA GLU A 427 -8.60 19.13 -1.87
C GLU A 427 -9.49 18.45 -2.92
N ASP A 428 -9.40 18.85 -4.19
CA ASP A 428 -10.08 18.17 -5.30
C ASP A 428 -9.62 16.71 -5.44
N HIS A 429 -8.31 16.47 -5.36
CA HIS A 429 -7.75 15.12 -5.40
C HIS A 429 -8.22 14.28 -4.20
N MET A 430 -8.38 14.87 -3.01
CA MET A 430 -8.93 14.20 -1.83
C MET A 430 -10.41 13.86 -2.00
N ALA A 431 -11.21 14.78 -2.53
CA ALA A 431 -12.62 14.61 -2.78
C ALA A 431 -12.90 13.48 -3.78
N ILE A 432 -12.18 13.43 -4.91
CA ILE A 432 -12.35 12.40 -5.96
C ILE A 432 -12.11 10.99 -5.42
N ILE A 433 -11.23 10.82 -4.43
CA ILE A 433 -10.95 9.51 -3.84
C ILE A 433 -11.68 9.27 -2.52
N GLY A 434 -12.47 10.20 -2.01
CA GLY A 434 -13.23 10.05 -0.76
C GLY A 434 -12.35 9.97 0.49
N LEU A 435 -11.31 10.81 0.59
CA LEU A 435 -10.57 11.02 1.84
C LEU A 435 -10.94 12.36 2.46
N ALA A 436 -11.40 12.34 3.71
CA ALA A 436 -11.67 13.53 4.49
C ALA A 436 -10.43 13.96 5.31
N VAL A 437 -10.47 15.20 5.81
CA VAL A 437 -9.43 15.74 6.71
C VAL A 437 -9.55 15.25 8.16
N VAL A 438 -10.73 14.71 8.51
CA VAL A 438 -11.04 14.12 9.81
C VAL A 438 -11.80 12.80 9.59
N PRO A 439 -11.65 11.79 10.48
CA PRO A 439 -10.70 11.76 11.60
C PRO A 439 -9.24 11.73 11.11
N ASN A 440 -8.31 12.18 11.96
CA ASN A 440 -6.88 12.15 11.67
C ASN A 440 -6.11 11.62 12.88
N VAL A 441 -5.61 10.40 12.79
CA VAL A 441 -5.00 9.64 13.92
C VAL A 441 -3.54 9.27 13.65
N TRP A 442 -2.83 10.14 12.93
CA TRP A 442 -1.43 9.98 12.56
C TRP A 442 -0.47 9.79 13.75
N ASP A 443 -0.84 10.27 14.94
CA ASP A 443 -0.06 10.24 16.17
C ASP A 443 -0.36 9.02 17.07
N GLN A 444 -1.28 8.14 16.64
CA GLN A 444 -1.70 6.95 17.38
C GLN A 444 -1.29 5.64 16.65
N PRO A 445 0.00 5.39 16.43
CA PRO A 445 0.43 4.17 15.73
C PRO A 445 0.08 2.91 16.52
N LEU A 446 0.00 1.79 15.81
CA LEU A 446 -0.10 0.45 16.36
C LEU A 446 1.17 -0.33 15.99
N CYS A 447 1.93 -0.76 17.00
CA CYS A 447 3.14 -1.56 16.80
C CYS A 447 2.77 -3.04 16.72
N LEU A 448 3.10 -3.68 15.59
CA LEU A 448 2.86 -5.10 15.31
C LEU A 448 4.20 -5.78 15.02
N GLY A 449 4.63 -6.71 15.88
CA GLY A 449 5.80 -7.53 15.60
C GLY A 449 5.48 -9.01 15.41
N ALA A 450 6.48 -9.87 15.64
CA ALA A 450 6.40 -11.28 15.23
C ALA A 450 5.34 -12.08 16.00
N ASP A 451 5.12 -11.73 17.26
CA ASP A 451 4.17 -12.39 18.17
C ASP A 451 2.85 -11.63 18.35
N GLY A 452 2.60 -10.58 17.54
CA GLY A 452 1.39 -9.76 17.59
C GLY A 452 1.68 -8.30 17.99
N ILE A 453 0.84 -7.72 18.86
CA ILE A 453 1.01 -6.32 19.29
C ILE A 453 2.21 -6.26 20.25
N GLU A 454 3.23 -5.49 19.87
CA GLU A 454 4.44 -5.30 20.68
C GLU A 454 4.36 -3.99 21.46
N ASN A 455 4.72 -4.05 22.74
CA ASN A 455 5.12 -2.88 23.53
C ASN A 455 6.64 -2.93 23.64
N PRO A 456 7.38 -2.37 22.67
CA PRO A 456 8.83 -2.48 22.69
C PRO A 456 9.39 -1.74 23.92
N SER A 457 10.39 -2.34 24.58
CA SER A 457 11.09 -1.74 25.73
C SER A 457 11.80 -0.42 25.37
N THR A 458 12.06 -0.22 24.08
CA THR A 458 12.64 0.99 23.50
C THR A 458 11.65 1.55 22.48
N PRO A 459 11.35 2.86 22.51
CA PRO A 459 10.42 3.44 21.55
C PRO A 459 10.99 3.32 20.12
N VAL A 460 10.30 2.53 19.28
CA VAL A 460 10.60 2.36 17.84
C VAL A 460 10.35 3.66 17.06
N TYR A 461 9.50 4.53 17.60
CA TYR A 461 9.14 5.81 17.01
C TYR A 461 9.12 6.93 18.06
N SER A 462 9.24 8.17 17.58
CA SER A 462 8.98 9.40 18.33
C SER A 462 8.09 10.34 17.51
N LEU A 463 7.36 11.23 18.19
CA LEU A 463 6.69 12.33 17.50
C LEU A 463 7.70 13.44 17.22
N LEU A 464 7.59 14.08 16.06
CA LEU A 464 8.44 15.21 15.70
C LEU A 464 8.24 16.35 16.71
N SER A 465 9.33 16.90 17.24
CA SER A 465 9.24 18.06 18.12
C SER A 465 8.59 19.25 17.38
N PRO A 466 7.63 19.97 17.99
CA PRO A 466 7.09 21.20 17.40
C PRO A 466 8.16 22.25 17.09
N SER A 467 9.28 22.25 17.83
CA SER A 467 10.41 23.16 17.58
C SER A 467 11.16 22.86 16.28
N ASP A 468 11.12 21.61 15.81
CA ASP A 468 11.78 21.13 14.60
C ASP A 468 10.81 21.02 13.41
N PHE A 469 9.53 21.36 13.63
CA PHE A 469 8.49 21.30 12.60
C PHE A 469 8.56 22.51 11.67
N TYR A 470 8.54 22.28 10.36
CA TYR A 470 8.46 23.32 9.33
C TYR A 470 7.36 22.95 8.32
N GLU A 471 6.68 23.97 7.79
CA GLU A 471 5.82 23.82 6.62
C GLU A 471 6.69 23.40 5.43
N PHE A 472 6.20 22.47 4.62
CA PHE A 472 6.88 22.04 3.40
C PHE A 472 6.24 22.73 2.19
N VAL A 473 7.09 23.19 1.28
CA VAL A 473 6.68 23.90 0.07
C VAL A 473 6.86 22.99 -1.13
N VAL A 474 5.79 22.80 -1.89
CA VAL A 474 5.83 22.13 -3.19
C VAL A 474 6.33 23.14 -4.23
N PRO A 475 7.50 22.92 -4.88
CA PRO A 475 8.14 23.92 -5.72
C PRO A 475 7.61 23.94 -7.17
N PHE A 476 6.32 23.61 -7.38
CA PHE A 476 5.71 23.53 -8.71
C PHE A 476 4.44 24.38 -8.77
N GLU A 477 4.28 25.09 -9.88
CA GLU A 477 3.02 25.76 -10.21
C GLU A 477 2.01 24.72 -10.70
N MET A 478 0.79 24.79 -10.18
CA MET A 478 -0.32 23.89 -10.53
C MET A 478 -1.63 24.69 -10.48
N GLU A 479 -2.64 24.20 -11.20
CA GLU A 479 -4.00 24.74 -11.12
C GLU A 479 -4.74 24.19 -9.90
N GLY A 480 -5.56 25.01 -9.26
CA GLY A 480 -6.42 24.64 -8.13
C GLY A 480 -6.50 25.73 -7.06
N ASP A 481 -7.44 25.57 -6.11
CA ASP A 481 -7.81 26.60 -5.15
C ASP A 481 -7.25 26.37 -3.73
N THR A 482 -6.66 25.19 -3.48
CA THR A 482 -6.10 24.88 -2.16
C THR A 482 -4.86 25.73 -1.88
N SER A 483 -4.96 26.56 -0.84
CA SER A 483 -3.89 27.50 -0.42
C SER A 483 -3.39 27.28 1.01
N GLU A 484 -4.00 26.35 1.74
CA GLU A 484 -3.67 26.02 3.13
C GLU A 484 -3.56 24.50 3.32
N ILE A 485 -3.00 24.07 4.45
CA ILE A 485 -2.88 22.65 4.80
C ILE A 485 -4.29 22.12 5.11
N PRO A 486 -4.81 21.13 4.37
CA PRO A 486 -6.15 20.60 4.63
C PRO A 486 -6.28 20.05 6.06
N GLY A 487 -7.34 20.46 6.75
CA GLY A 487 -7.57 20.10 8.16
C GLY A 487 -6.75 20.90 9.17
N GLY A 488 -5.86 21.79 8.72
CA GLY A 488 -4.99 22.58 9.57
C GLY A 488 -3.93 21.74 10.28
N LEU A 489 -3.29 22.34 11.30
CA LEU A 489 -2.25 21.72 12.09
C LEU A 489 -2.70 21.55 13.54
N PRO A 490 -2.24 20.51 14.26
CA PRO A 490 -2.53 20.39 15.67
C PRO A 490 -2.02 21.62 16.46
N PRO A 491 -2.71 22.04 17.54
CA PRO A 491 -2.45 23.33 18.19
C PRO A 491 -1.00 23.58 18.61
N LEU A 492 -0.29 22.54 19.05
CA LEU A 492 1.12 22.63 19.46
C LEU A 492 2.05 22.99 18.29
N TYR A 493 1.83 22.38 17.12
CA TYR A 493 2.61 22.64 15.90
C TYR A 493 2.24 24.00 15.30
N GLN A 494 0.94 24.33 15.30
CA GLN A 494 0.46 25.63 14.84
C GLN A 494 1.05 26.78 15.67
N LYS A 495 1.06 26.64 17.00
CA LYS A 495 1.69 27.62 17.90
C LYS A 495 3.18 27.76 17.61
N ALA A 496 3.91 26.66 17.43
CA ALA A 496 5.34 26.71 17.14
C ALA A 496 5.65 27.46 15.83
N LEU A 497 4.80 27.31 14.80
CA LEU A 497 4.92 28.07 13.56
C LEU A 497 4.60 29.55 13.74
N ILE A 498 3.57 29.90 14.50
CA ILE A 498 3.21 31.29 14.81
C ILE A 498 4.36 31.97 15.56
N ASP A 499 4.89 31.33 16.61
CA ASP A 499 6.02 31.83 17.38
C ASP A 499 7.26 32.04 16.50
N ARG A 500 7.49 31.15 15.52
CA ARG A 500 8.59 31.31 14.56
C ARG A 500 8.35 32.45 13.58
N LYS A 501 7.14 32.58 13.02
CA LYS A 501 6.75 33.70 12.14
C LYS A 501 6.92 35.04 12.88
N GLN A 502 6.54 35.10 14.16
CA GLN A 502 6.77 36.26 15.02
C GLN A 502 8.26 36.56 15.22
N LYS A 503 9.10 35.56 15.52
CA LYS A 503 10.56 35.75 15.64
C LYS A 503 11.18 36.32 14.36
N VAL A 504 10.77 35.81 13.20
CA VAL A 504 11.22 36.32 11.89
C VAL A 504 10.76 37.77 11.70
N HIS A 505 9.52 38.10 12.04
CA HIS A 505 9.01 39.47 11.96
C HIS A 505 9.75 40.43 12.88
N THR A 506 9.99 40.03 14.14
CA THR A 506 10.76 40.81 15.11
C THR A 506 12.20 41.03 14.63
N TRP A 507 12.83 40.00 14.06
CA TRP A 507 14.16 40.12 13.46
C TRP A 507 14.16 41.08 12.26
N GLN A 508 13.19 40.97 11.35
CA GLN A 508 13.07 41.90 10.22
C GLN A 508 12.85 43.35 10.67
N LYS A 509 12.05 43.56 11.73
CA LYS A 509 11.84 44.87 12.35
C LYS A 509 13.14 45.41 12.95
N MET A 510 13.87 44.59 13.72
CA MET A 510 15.18 44.94 14.28
C MET A 510 16.18 45.36 13.21
N VAL A 511 16.24 44.62 12.09
CA VAL A 511 17.13 44.95 10.95
C VAL A 511 16.73 46.28 10.29
N LYS A 512 15.43 46.56 10.16
CA LYS A 512 14.94 47.85 9.63
C LYS A 512 15.25 49.01 10.58
N GLU A 513 15.08 48.81 11.88
CA GLU A 513 15.30 49.81 12.93
C GLU A 513 16.78 50.08 13.22
N ALA A 514 17.68 49.15 12.89
CA ALA A 514 19.12 49.29 13.08
C ALA A 514 19.78 50.40 12.23
N GLN A 515 19.04 51.10 11.36
CA GLN A 515 19.50 52.22 10.51
C GLN A 515 20.86 52.00 9.82
N LEU A 516 21.12 50.78 9.38
CA LEU A 516 22.40 50.39 8.78
C LEU A 516 22.75 51.26 7.56
N SER A 517 24.01 51.71 7.47
CA SER A 517 24.55 52.41 6.30
C SER A 517 24.51 51.53 5.04
N LYS A 518 24.69 52.11 3.84
CA LYS A 518 24.71 51.34 2.59
C LYS A 518 25.81 50.26 2.60
N GLU A 519 26.98 50.60 3.13
CA GLU A 519 28.14 49.71 3.24
C GLU A 519 27.87 48.58 4.25
N GLN A 520 27.31 48.92 5.42
CA GLN A 520 26.96 47.93 6.45
C GLN A 520 25.85 46.98 5.98
N ARG A 521 24.84 47.48 5.25
CA ARG A 521 23.82 46.63 4.63
C ARG A 521 24.43 45.66 3.63
N LYS A 522 25.40 46.10 2.83
CA LYS A 522 26.09 45.26 1.85
C LYS A 522 26.91 44.16 2.55
N GLN A 523 27.64 44.51 3.62
CA GLN A 523 28.39 43.54 4.43
C GLN A 523 27.45 42.53 5.12
N PHE A 524 26.38 43.01 5.75
CA PHE A 524 25.38 42.16 6.40
C PHE A 524 24.74 41.19 5.40
N LYS A 525 24.34 41.68 4.22
CA LYS A 525 23.78 40.84 3.16
C LYS A 525 24.77 39.75 2.73
N ALA A 526 26.05 40.08 2.56
CA ALA A 526 27.08 39.10 2.19
C ALA A 526 27.24 38.00 3.25
N VAL A 527 27.19 38.35 4.55
CA VAL A 527 27.27 37.38 5.64
C VAL A 527 26.03 36.48 5.69
N VAL A 528 24.83 37.06 5.52
CA VAL A 528 23.58 36.29 5.47
C VAL A 528 23.58 35.34 4.27
N GLU A 529 23.99 35.81 3.10
CA GLU A 529 24.14 34.98 1.90
C GLU A 529 25.13 33.86 2.14
N GLN A 530 26.31 34.13 2.70
CA GLN A 530 27.30 33.10 3.03
C GLN A 530 26.72 32.05 3.98
N LYS A 531 26.09 32.47 5.09
CA LYS A 531 25.47 31.56 6.06
C LYS A 531 24.35 30.74 5.46
N PHE A 532 23.57 31.32 4.55
CA PHE A 532 22.54 30.61 3.82
C PHE A 532 23.13 29.55 2.87
N HIS A 533 24.24 29.86 2.17
CA HIS A 533 24.93 28.88 1.33
C HIS A 533 25.55 27.74 2.14
N GLU A 534 26.15 28.03 3.30
CA GLU A 534 26.66 27.02 4.25
C GLU A 534 25.52 26.10 4.67
N TRP A 535 24.38 26.66 5.09
CA TRP A 535 23.19 25.91 5.47
C TRP A 535 22.60 25.06 4.32
N LEU A 536 22.53 25.59 3.10
CA LEU A 536 22.07 24.84 1.93
C LEU A 536 22.95 23.62 1.62
N CYS A 537 24.25 23.73 1.87
CA CYS A 537 25.20 22.62 1.70
C CYS A 537 25.06 21.58 2.82
N GLU A 538 24.97 22.03 4.08
CA GLU A 538 24.83 21.15 5.25
C GLU A 538 23.51 20.37 5.24
N THR A 539 22.43 20.97 4.75
CA THR A 539 21.09 20.34 4.71
C THR A 539 20.81 19.52 3.46
N GLY A 540 21.71 19.52 2.47
CA GLY A 540 21.51 18.85 1.18
C GLY A 540 20.47 19.52 0.25
N GLN A 541 19.82 20.61 0.69
CA GLN A 541 18.80 21.33 -0.10
C GLN A 541 19.38 21.99 -1.36
N LYS A 542 20.68 22.27 -1.38
CA LYS A 542 21.37 22.74 -2.58
C LYS A 542 21.12 21.81 -3.77
N GLN A 543 21.18 20.50 -3.55
CA GLN A 543 20.98 19.52 -4.61
C GLN A 543 19.56 19.59 -5.20
N GLN A 544 18.56 19.82 -4.35
CA GLN A 544 17.18 20.02 -4.79
C GLN A 544 17.07 21.24 -5.70
N LEU A 545 17.61 22.39 -5.26
CA LEU A 545 17.61 23.62 -6.04
C LEU A 545 18.34 23.45 -7.37
N ASP A 546 19.55 22.90 -7.35
CA ASP A 546 20.35 22.66 -8.56
C ASP A 546 19.61 21.75 -9.55
N SER A 547 18.86 20.76 -9.06
CA SER A 547 18.07 19.85 -9.90
C SER A 547 16.74 20.42 -10.41
N LEU A 548 16.24 21.51 -9.80
CA LEU A 548 15.03 22.20 -10.23
C LEU A 548 15.31 23.27 -11.31
N ILE A 549 16.57 23.69 -11.46
CA ILE A 549 16.96 24.65 -12.51
C ILE A 549 16.87 23.95 -13.88
N PRO A 550 16.04 24.44 -14.82
CA PRO A 550 16.00 23.89 -16.17
C PRO A 550 17.39 23.96 -16.80
N PRO A 551 17.87 22.92 -17.51
CA PRO A 551 19.09 23.04 -18.27
C PRO A 551 18.94 24.23 -19.22
N SER A 552 19.88 25.17 -19.17
CA SER A 552 19.88 26.36 -20.02
C SER A 552 19.60 25.94 -21.47
N THR A 553 18.50 26.43 -22.03
CA THR A 553 18.10 26.17 -23.42
C THR A 553 19.24 26.60 -24.32
N ILE A 554 20.05 25.64 -24.79
CA ILE A 554 20.97 25.87 -25.89
C ILE A 554 20.05 26.17 -27.08
N SER A 555 20.08 27.42 -27.51
CA SER A 555 19.37 27.96 -28.65
C SER A 555 19.53 27.08 -29.89
N LYS A 556 18.40 26.83 -30.54
CA LYS A 556 18.22 26.40 -31.95
C LYS A 556 19.48 26.46 -32.83
N GLN A 557 19.84 25.30 -33.39
CA GLN A 557 20.40 25.01 -34.75
C GLN A 557 20.84 23.54 -34.72
N ALA A 558 20.54 22.61 -35.63
CA ALA A 558 20.11 22.60 -37.03
C ALA A 558 19.22 21.34 -37.23
N ALA A 559 18.08 21.39 -37.95
CA ALA A 559 17.96 21.13 -39.38
C ALA A 559 18.71 19.86 -39.85
N GLY A 560 17.94 18.83 -40.22
CA GLY A 560 18.40 17.56 -40.78
C GLY A 560 17.43 16.43 -40.50
#